data_AF-A0A498NZG8-F1
#
_entry.id   AF-A0A498NZG8-F1
#
_cell.length_a   1.000
_cell.length_b   1.000
_cell.length_c   1.000
_cell.angle_alpha   90.00
_cell.angle_beta   90.00
_cell.angle_gamma   90.00
#
_symmetry.space_group_name_H-M   'P 1'
#
loop_
_entity.id
_entity.type
_entity.pdbx_description
1 polymer ?
#
loop_
_entity_poly.entity_id
_entity_poly.type
_entity_poly.pdbx_seq_one_letter_code
_entity_poly.pdbx_strand_id
1 'polypeptide(L)'
;MLLSSTSTGIKLDGNGYVDVVIAISSRVSQDNTLIDKIKDMVTEGSLYLFEALDKKVYFKEATILVPPQWNSKDFTRARTESFEKARIRIDNPNPAYGDEPYTNQYGECGVEGEYIHFTPNFLRDNTLTKQYGSKGRVFVHEWAHLRWGVYDEYSEKKPFYYSTERIEATRL
;
A
#
# COMPACT_ATOMS: atom_id res chain seq x y z
N MET A 1 24.38 24.78 10.41
CA MET A 1 24.44 23.86 9.26
C MET A 1 23.12 23.11 9.21
N LEU A 2 22.28 23.39 8.21
CA LEU A 2 21.07 22.61 7.99
C LEU A 2 21.47 21.37 7.20
N LEU A 3 21.37 20.19 7.80
CA LEU A 3 21.43 18.92 7.08
C LEU A 3 20.16 18.87 6.23
N SER A 4 20.27 19.29 4.98
CA SER A 4 19.27 18.98 3.97
C SER A 4 19.27 17.46 3.84
N SER A 5 18.33 16.78 4.52
CA SER A 5 18.10 15.38 4.23
C SER A 5 17.58 15.33 2.80
N THR A 6 18.42 14.93 1.85
CA THR A 6 17.91 14.42 0.59
C THR A 6 17.06 13.23 0.95
N SER A 7 15.74 13.44 1.06
CA SER A 7 14.77 12.37 1.19
C SER A 7 14.94 11.48 -0.04
N THR A 8 15.64 10.36 0.14
CA THR A 8 15.51 9.20 -0.73
C THR A 8 14.12 8.64 -0.43
N GLY A 9 13.11 9.20 -1.08
CA GLY A 9 11.72 8.97 -0.75
C GLY A 9 10.80 9.47 -1.85
N ILE A 10 9.55 9.01 -1.77
CA ILE A 10 8.49 9.27 -2.73
C ILE A 10 8.34 10.78 -2.97
N LYS A 11 8.31 11.18 -4.25
CA LYS A 11 8.17 12.58 -4.65
C LYS A 11 6.93 12.77 -5.49
N LEU A 12 6.48 14.02 -5.58
CA LEU A 12 5.48 14.43 -6.55
C LEU A 12 6.19 15.16 -7.69
N ASP A 13 6.23 14.54 -8.87
CA ASP A 13 6.75 15.13 -10.10
C ASP A 13 5.58 15.69 -10.93
N GLY A 14 5.36 17.00 -10.78
CA GLY A 14 4.13 17.65 -11.23
C GLY A 14 2.92 17.16 -10.43
N ASN A 15 2.07 16.37 -11.09
CA ASN A 15 0.86 15.79 -10.52
C ASN A 15 0.99 14.29 -10.21
N GLY A 16 2.16 13.71 -10.44
CA GLY A 16 2.36 12.26 -10.37
C GLY A 16 3.32 11.85 -9.27
N TYR A 17 2.93 10.90 -8.42
CA TYR A 17 3.86 10.27 -7.49
C TYR A 17 4.87 9.41 -8.24
N VAL A 18 6.15 9.63 -7.93
CA VAL A 18 7.31 8.90 -8.46
C VAL A 18 8.19 8.43 -7.31
N ASP A 19 9.20 7.60 -7.62
CA ASP A 19 10.07 6.95 -6.63
C ASP A 19 9.28 6.07 -5.64
N VAL A 20 8.11 5.55 -6.05
CA VAL A 20 7.30 4.63 -5.24
C VAL A 20 7.89 3.23 -5.33
N VAL A 21 8.49 2.75 -4.25
CA VAL A 21 9.06 1.40 -4.19
C VAL A 21 8.17 0.47 -3.39
N ILE A 22 7.73 -0.62 -4.02
CA ILE A 22 6.96 -1.72 -3.43
C ILE A 22 7.89 -2.92 -3.34
N ALA A 23 8.28 -3.32 -2.13
CA ALA A 23 9.24 -4.38 -1.93
C ALA A 23 8.60 -5.67 -1.43
N ILE A 24 8.95 -6.79 -2.06
CA ILE A 24 8.56 -8.13 -1.64
C ILE A 24 9.67 -8.70 -0.76
N SER A 25 9.29 -9.22 0.41
CA SER A 25 10.20 -9.82 1.39
C SER A 25 10.83 -11.10 0.86
N SER A 26 12.09 -11.35 1.24
CA SER A 26 12.75 -12.62 0.93
C SER A 26 12.11 -13.84 1.59
N ARG A 27 11.22 -13.65 2.56
CA ARG A 27 10.44 -14.73 3.20
C ARG A 27 9.21 -15.15 2.39
N VAL A 28 8.85 -14.39 1.35
CA VAL A 28 7.74 -14.72 0.46
C VAL A 28 8.24 -15.63 -0.66
N SER A 29 7.61 -16.80 -0.79
CA SER A 29 7.92 -17.75 -1.87
C SER A 29 7.63 -17.15 -3.25
N GLN A 30 8.45 -17.50 -4.24
CA GLN A 30 8.26 -17.02 -5.60
C GLN A 30 6.90 -17.39 -6.16
N ASP A 31 6.19 -16.38 -6.65
CA ASP A 31 4.96 -16.51 -7.39
C ASP A 31 4.91 -15.44 -8.47
N ASN A 32 4.87 -15.90 -9.72
CA ASN A 32 4.89 -15.02 -10.87
C ASN A 32 3.58 -14.23 -11.01
N THR A 33 2.46 -14.69 -10.43
CA THR A 33 1.17 -13.98 -10.48
C THR A 33 1.10 -12.79 -9.52
N LEU A 34 1.90 -12.80 -8.45
CA LEU A 34 1.90 -11.75 -7.42
C LEU A 34 2.28 -10.39 -8.01
N ILE A 35 3.25 -10.37 -8.94
CA ILE A 35 3.71 -9.14 -9.60
C ILE A 35 2.56 -8.48 -10.35
N ASP A 36 1.75 -9.26 -11.07
CA ASP A 36 0.62 -8.72 -11.81
C ASP A 36 -0.48 -8.23 -10.87
N LYS A 37 -0.72 -8.91 -9.74
CA LYS A 37 -1.64 -8.41 -8.70
C LYS A 37 -1.22 -7.09 -8.08
N ILE A 38 0.08 -6.88 -7.89
CA ILE A 38 0.60 -5.58 -7.43
C ILE A 38 0.36 -4.50 -8.50
N LYS A 39 0.63 -4.81 -9.77
CA LYS A 39 0.36 -3.87 -10.88
C LYS A 39 -1.11 -3.51 -10.97
N ASP A 40 -2.01 -4.49 -10.87
CA ASP A 40 -3.46 -4.29 -10.86
C ASP A 40 -3.87 -3.35 -9.72
N MET A 41 -3.41 -3.62 -8.50
CA MET A 41 -3.68 -2.80 -7.32
C MET A 41 -3.20 -1.36 -7.48
N VAL A 42 -1.96 -1.14 -7.94
CA VAL A 42 -1.41 0.20 -8.14
C VAL A 42 -2.14 0.94 -9.27
N THR A 43 -2.48 0.24 -10.36
CA THR A 43 -3.19 0.85 -11.50
C THR A 43 -4.60 1.28 -11.09
N GLU A 44 -5.33 0.40 -10.43
CA GLU A 44 -6.66 0.69 -9.90
C GLU A 44 -6.61 1.82 -8.85
N GLY A 45 -5.66 1.75 -7.92
CA GLY A 45 -5.47 2.78 -6.91
C GLY A 45 -5.09 4.13 -7.51
N SER A 46 -4.30 4.16 -8.58
CA SER A 46 -3.94 5.39 -9.30
C SER A 46 -5.16 6.07 -9.89
N LEU A 47 -6.03 5.30 -10.55
CA LEU A 47 -7.29 5.82 -11.08
C LEU A 47 -8.20 6.33 -9.96
N TYR A 48 -8.35 5.56 -8.89
CA TYR A 48 -9.21 5.94 -7.77
C TYR A 48 -8.71 7.20 -7.05
N LEU A 49 -7.41 7.30 -6.77
CA LEU A 49 -6.78 8.48 -6.17
C LEU A 49 -6.99 9.72 -7.06
N PHE A 50 -6.81 9.54 -8.36
CA PHE A 50 -7.00 10.61 -9.34
C PHE A 50 -8.43 11.13 -9.33
N GLU A 51 -9.42 10.25 -9.33
CA GLU A 51 -10.84 10.63 -9.25
C GLU A 51 -11.18 11.28 -7.90
N ALA A 52 -10.71 10.71 -6.79
CA ALA A 52 -10.97 11.19 -5.43
C ALA A 52 -10.37 12.58 -5.16
N LEU A 53 -9.29 12.95 -5.85
CA LEU A 53 -8.60 14.23 -5.70
C LEU A 53 -8.89 15.20 -6.87
N ASP A 54 -10.10 15.18 -7.43
CA ASP A 54 -10.54 16.06 -8.52
C ASP A 54 -9.58 16.09 -9.73
N LYS A 55 -9.05 14.92 -10.11
CA LYS A 55 -8.14 14.76 -11.25
C LYS A 55 -6.81 15.50 -11.09
N LYS A 56 -6.34 15.66 -9.84
CA LYS A 56 -5.10 16.41 -9.54
C LYS A 56 -3.88 15.54 -9.32
N VAL A 57 -4.01 14.38 -8.69
CA VAL A 57 -2.85 13.57 -8.27
C VAL A 57 -3.05 12.10 -8.59
N TYR A 58 -2.00 11.41 -9.03
CA TYR A 58 -2.03 9.99 -9.39
C TYR A 58 -0.68 9.32 -9.14
N PHE A 59 -0.59 7.99 -9.23
CA PHE A 59 0.69 7.28 -9.25
C PHE A 59 1.25 7.26 -10.67
N LYS A 60 2.34 7.98 -10.90
CA LYS A 60 2.99 8.09 -12.21
C LYS A 60 3.96 6.95 -12.46
N GLU A 61 4.71 6.56 -11.45
CA GLU A 61 5.67 5.46 -11.54
C GLU A 61 5.75 4.71 -10.21
N ALA A 62 5.83 3.38 -10.30
CA ALA A 62 6.15 2.51 -9.18
C ALA A 62 7.14 1.42 -9.60
N THR A 63 8.09 1.12 -8.72
CA THR A 63 9.08 0.06 -8.89
C THR A 63 8.75 -1.10 -7.95
N ILE A 64 8.65 -2.31 -8.49
CA ILE A 64 8.48 -3.53 -7.69
C ILE A 64 9.87 -4.12 -7.45
N LEU A 65 10.32 -4.11 -6.19
CA LEU A 65 11.55 -4.75 -5.76
C LEU A 65 11.26 -6.21 -5.40
N VAL A 66 11.82 -7.15 -6.16
CA VAL A 66 11.69 -8.59 -5.93
C VAL A 66 12.86 -9.14 -5.11
N PRO A 67 12.69 -10.24 -4.38
CA PRO A 67 13.78 -10.86 -3.62
C PRO A 67 14.91 -11.37 -4.53
N PRO A 68 16.17 -11.34 -4.08
CA PRO A 68 17.32 -11.77 -4.89
C PRO A 68 17.25 -13.23 -5.36
N GLN A 69 16.54 -14.09 -4.63
CA GLN A 69 16.38 -15.50 -4.97
C GLN A 69 15.28 -15.77 -6.00
N TRP A 70 14.46 -14.77 -6.35
CA TRP A 70 13.45 -14.92 -7.40
C TRP A 70 14.10 -14.84 -8.78
N ASN A 71 13.78 -15.79 -9.65
CA ASN A 71 14.37 -15.89 -10.98
C ASN A 71 13.33 -15.54 -12.06
N SER A 72 13.64 -14.56 -12.90
CA SER A 72 12.93 -14.24 -14.14
C SER A 72 13.86 -13.55 -15.12
N LYS A 73 13.54 -13.64 -16.42
CA LYS A 73 14.31 -12.97 -17.49
C LYS A 73 14.10 -11.46 -17.52
N ASP A 74 13.00 -10.99 -16.94
CA ASP A 74 12.57 -9.58 -17.03
C ASP A 74 13.03 -8.75 -15.82
N PHE A 75 13.76 -9.34 -14.87
CA PHE A 75 14.21 -8.65 -13.68
C PHE A 75 15.55 -7.97 -13.91
N THR A 76 15.65 -6.73 -13.45
CA THR A 76 16.90 -5.98 -13.43
C THR A 76 17.43 -5.90 -12.02
N ARG A 77 18.77 -5.78 -11.89
CA ARG A 77 19.42 -5.71 -10.58
C ARG A 77 19.11 -4.37 -9.92
N ALA A 78 18.52 -4.42 -8.73
CA ALA A 78 18.35 -3.25 -7.86
C ALA A 78 19.70 -2.57 -7.58
N ARG A 79 19.69 -1.24 -7.53
CA ARG A 79 20.90 -0.44 -7.31
C ARG A 79 20.91 0.20 -5.94
N THR A 80 19.79 0.80 -5.58
CA THR A 80 19.66 1.61 -4.35
C THR A 80 18.49 1.18 -3.47
N GLU A 81 17.59 0.39 -4.04
CA GLU A 81 16.35 -0.08 -3.43
C GLU A 81 16.67 -1.22 -2.45
N SER A 82 16.07 -1.17 -1.25
CA SER A 82 16.11 -2.27 -0.29
C SER A 82 14.75 -2.43 0.39
N PHE A 83 14.48 -3.63 0.90
CA PHE A 83 13.20 -3.94 1.53
C PHE A 83 12.94 -3.04 2.77
N GLU A 84 13.98 -2.81 3.57
CA GLU A 84 13.92 -2.01 4.80
C GLU A 84 13.66 -0.53 4.52
N LYS A 85 14.08 -0.03 3.36
CA LYS A 85 13.85 1.36 2.95
C LYS A 85 12.52 1.56 2.24
N ALA A 86 11.89 0.49 1.74
CA ALA A 86 10.62 0.57 1.05
C ALA A 86 9.49 0.97 2.01
N ARG A 87 8.67 1.91 1.56
CA ARG A 87 7.48 2.39 2.28
C ARG A 87 6.25 1.54 2.02
N ILE A 88 6.31 0.63 1.07
CA ILE A 88 5.26 -0.36 0.80
C ILE A 88 5.94 -1.72 0.80
N ARG A 89 5.51 -2.61 1.69
CA ARG A 89 6.16 -3.90 1.94
C ARG A 89 5.15 -5.03 1.80
N ILE A 90 5.53 -6.04 1.05
CA ILE A 90 4.77 -7.28 0.90
C ILE A 90 5.52 -8.37 1.64
N ASP A 91 4.92 -8.88 2.71
CA ASP A 91 5.54 -9.86 3.58
C ASP A 91 4.51 -10.90 4.04
N ASN A 92 4.99 -11.90 4.77
CA ASN A 92 4.11 -12.88 5.39
C ASN A 92 3.17 -12.20 6.43
N PRO A 93 2.01 -12.82 6.72
CA PRO A 93 1.04 -12.30 7.68
C PRO A 93 1.65 -11.91 9.02
N ASN A 94 1.24 -10.75 9.54
CA ASN A 94 1.64 -10.32 10.87
C ASN A 94 0.83 -11.13 11.91
N PRO A 95 1.42 -11.67 12.99
CA PRO A 95 0.67 -12.43 13.99
C PRO A 95 -0.52 -11.69 14.62
N ALA A 96 -0.46 -10.36 14.70
CA ALA A 96 -1.53 -9.52 15.26
C ALA A 96 -2.63 -9.18 14.24
N TYR A 97 -2.27 -8.98 12.98
CA TYR A 97 -3.18 -8.46 11.94
C TYR A 97 -3.56 -9.49 10.86
N GLY A 98 -2.90 -10.65 10.83
CA GLY A 98 -3.09 -11.66 9.80
C GLY A 98 -2.84 -11.09 8.40
N ASP A 99 -3.85 -11.22 7.54
CA ASP A 99 -3.86 -10.73 6.16
C ASP A 99 -4.46 -9.33 5.98
N GLU A 100 -4.85 -8.69 7.08
CA GLU A 100 -5.36 -7.32 7.05
C GLU A 100 -4.22 -6.36 6.62
N PRO A 101 -4.44 -5.54 5.57
CA PRO A 101 -3.53 -4.46 5.24
C PRO A 101 -3.50 -3.43 6.36
N TYR A 102 -2.32 -2.86 6.60
CA TYR A 102 -2.20 -1.77 7.58
C TYR A 102 -1.01 -0.88 7.25
N THR A 103 -1.08 0.34 7.74
CA THR A 103 0.05 1.27 7.80
C THR A 103 0.60 1.30 9.21
N ASN A 104 1.90 1.04 9.35
CA ASN A 104 2.61 1.22 10.59
C ASN A 104 2.79 2.72 10.87
N GLN A 105 1.85 3.30 11.61
CA GLN A 105 1.85 4.71 12.01
C GLN A 105 1.92 4.85 13.54
N TYR A 106 2.98 5.50 14.03
CA TYR A 106 3.15 5.85 15.45
C TYR A 106 3.12 7.36 15.72
N GLY A 107 3.03 8.16 14.65
CA GLY A 107 3.03 9.61 14.74
C GLY A 107 1.72 10.19 15.25
N GLU A 108 1.59 11.51 15.16
CA GLU A 108 0.31 12.21 15.33
C GLU A 108 -0.33 12.49 13.96
N CYS A 109 -1.53 13.07 13.97
CA CYS A 109 -2.21 13.49 12.74
C CYS A 109 -1.32 14.39 11.88
N GLY A 110 -1.25 14.12 10.59
CA GLY A 110 -0.40 14.86 9.65
C GLY A 110 1.04 14.38 9.56
N VAL A 111 1.46 13.42 10.39
CA VAL A 111 2.81 12.85 10.35
C VAL A 111 2.85 11.64 9.42
N GLU A 112 3.82 11.59 8.52
CA GLU A 112 4.00 10.47 7.59
C GLU A 112 4.22 9.14 8.35
N GLY A 113 3.50 8.10 7.94
CA GLY A 113 3.65 6.74 8.44
C GLY A 113 4.99 6.11 8.06
N GLU A 114 5.38 5.02 8.73
CA GLU A 114 6.67 4.38 8.46
C GLU A 114 6.64 3.52 7.20
N TYR A 115 5.64 2.64 7.08
CA TYR A 115 5.43 1.78 5.91
C TYR A 115 4.02 1.19 5.90
N ILE A 116 3.53 0.86 4.71
CA ILE A 116 2.34 0.04 4.47
C ILE A 116 2.78 -1.43 4.41
N HIS A 117 1.99 -2.32 5.00
CA HIS A 117 2.16 -3.76 4.95
C HIS A 117 0.99 -4.42 4.22
N PHE A 118 1.30 -5.17 3.17
CA PHE A 118 0.37 -6.07 2.49
C PHE A 118 0.86 -7.51 2.59
N THR A 119 -0.06 -8.47 2.46
CA THR A 119 0.31 -9.89 2.35
C THR A 119 0.05 -10.41 0.93
N PRO A 120 0.75 -11.48 0.50
CA PRO A 120 0.42 -12.17 -0.74
C PRO A 120 -1.02 -12.67 -0.78
N ASN A 121 -1.57 -13.11 0.35
CA ASN A 121 -2.94 -13.62 0.41
C ASN A 121 -3.95 -12.49 0.22
N PHE A 122 -3.74 -11.31 0.85
CA PHE A 122 -4.57 -10.13 0.60
C PHE A 122 -4.65 -9.79 -0.90
N LEU A 123 -3.52 -9.83 -1.61
CA LEU A 123 -3.46 -9.47 -3.04
C LEU A 123 -4.11 -10.52 -3.96
N ARG A 124 -4.15 -11.79 -3.54
CA ARG A 124 -4.66 -12.91 -4.35
C ARG A 124 -6.12 -13.25 -4.06
N ASP A 125 -6.53 -13.15 -2.81
CA ASP A 125 -7.85 -13.60 -2.37
C ASP A 125 -8.92 -12.54 -2.70
N ASN A 126 -9.71 -12.87 -3.73
CA ASN A 126 -10.85 -12.07 -4.17
C ASN A 126 -12.03 -12.12 -3.19
N THR A 127 -12.08 -13.10 -2.27
CA THR A 127 -13.14 -13.16 -1.25
C THR A 127 -13.01 -12.00 -0.27
N LEU A 128 -11.78 -11.59 0.04
CA LEU A 128 -11.47 -10.43 0.88
C LEU A 128 -11.94 -9.10 0.27
N THR A 129 -12.18 -9.04 -1.04
CA THR A 129 -12.76 -7.86 -1.69
C THR A 129 -14.16 -7.53 -1.16
N LYS A 130 -14.94 -8.54 -0.73
CA LYS A 130 -16.25 -8.30 -0.12
C LYS A 130 -16.15 -7.64 1.27
N GLN A 131 -15.05 -7.90 1.96
CA GLN A 131 -14.80 -7.41 3.32
C GLN A 131 -14.19 -6.00 3.30
N TYR A 132 -13.12 -5.82 2.51
CA TYR A 132 -12.32 -4.59 2.52
C TYR A 132 -12.55 -3.68 1.32
N GLY A 133 -13.35 -4.10 0.34
CA GLY A 133 -13.44 -3.39 -0.93
C GLY A 133 -12.31 -3.75 -1.89
N SER A 134 -12.19 -2.99 -2.98
CA SER A 134 -11.23 -3.30 -4.04
C SER A 134 -9.79 -2.99 -3.62
N LYS A 135 -8.84 -3.74 -4.16
CA LYS A 135 -7.43 -3.65 -3.72
C LYS A 135 -6.86 -2.25 -3.98
N GLY A 136 -7.23 -1.61 -5.09
CA GLY A 136 -6.84 -0.24 -5.38
C GLY A 136 -7.38 0.78 -4.36
N ARG A 137 -8.62 0.61 -3.89
CA ARG A 137 -9.20 1.49 -2.85
C ARG A 137 -8.49 1.32 -1.52
N VAL A 138 -8.29 0.08 -1.09
CA VAL A 138 -7.53 -0.23 0.13
C VAL A 138 -6.10 0.30 0.03
N PHE A 139 -5.47 0.20 -1.15
CA PHE A 139 -4.16 0.80 -1.35
C PHE A 139 -4.15 2.32 -1.18
N VAL A 140 -5.15 3.02 -1.72
CA VAL A 140 -5.29 4.48 -1.54
C VAL A 140 -5.61 4.86 -0.10
N HIS A 141 -6.41 4.04 0.58
CA HIS A 141 -6.71 4.20 1.99
C HIS A 141 -5.43 4.13 2.83
N GLU A 142 -4.63 3.06 2.71
CA GLU A 142 -3.35 2.95 3.40
C GLU A 142 -2.33 3.99 2.91
N TRP A 143 -2.41 4.42 1.66
CA TRP A 143 -1.58 5.51 1.16
C TRP A 143 -1.89 6.83 1.86
N ALA A 144 -3.15 7.10 2.20
CA ALA A 144 -3.53 8.29 2.96
C ALA A 144 -2.95 8.23 4.38
N HIS A 145 -3.04 7.08 5.04
CA HIS A 145 -2.36 6.85 6.33
C HIS A 145 -0.85 7.09 6.21
N LEU A 146 -0.21 6.50 5.20
CA LEU A 146 1.21 6.64 4.97
C LEU A 146 1.59 8.10 4.71
N ARG A 147 1.01 8.77 3.71
CA ARG A 147 1.50 10.06 3.22
C ARG A 147 0.96 11.27 3.96
N TRP A 148 -0.25 11.17 4.49
CA TRP A 148 -0.96 12.30 5.08
C TRP A 148 -1.17 12.14 6.58
N GLY A 149 -0.82 10.98 7.17
CA GLY A 149 -0.95 10.74 8.60
C GLY A 149 -2.38 10.89 9.08
N VAL A 150 -3.35 10.47 8.26
CA VAL A 150 -4.76 10.45 8.65
C VAL A 150 -5.06 9.16 9.41
N TYR A 151 -6.21 9.10 10.07
CA TYR A 151 -6.65 7.94 10.85
C TYR A 151 -8.04 7.51 10.39
N ASP A 152 -8.35 6.25 10.67
CA ASP A 152 -9.67 5.69 10.46
C ASP A 152 -10.75 6.48 11.19
N GLU A 153 -11.80 6.84 10.46
CA GLU A 153 -12.94 7.59 11.00
C GLU A 153 -13.96 6.67 11.72
N TYR A 154 -13.73 5.36 11.72
CA TYR A 154 -14.65 4.39 12.33
C TYR A 154 -14.29 4.05 13.77
N SER A 155 -15.33 3.74 14.55
CA SER A 155 -15.14 3.38 15.94
C SER A 155 -14.81 1.90 16.07
N GLU A 156 -13.64 1.57 16.61
CA GLU A 156 -13.33 0.19 17.03
C GLU A 156 -14.35 -0.35 18.07
N LYS A 157 -14.95 0.54 18.86
CA LYS A 157 -15.98 0.19 19.86
C LYS A 157 -17.36 -0.04 19.24
N LYS A 158 -17.60 0.51 18.05
CA LYS A 158 -18.87 0.40 17.31
C LYS A 158 -18.57 0.11 15.84
N PRO A 159 -18.10 -1.10 15.50
CA PRO A 159 -17.62 -1.42 14.16
C PRO A 159 -18.74 -1.61 13.13
N PHE A 160 -20.01 -1.50 13.54
CA PHE A 160 -21.17 -1.70 12.67
C PHE A 160 -22.03 -0.44 12.58
N TYR A 161 -22.56 -0.15 11.40
CA TYR A 161 -23.53 0.91 11.17
C TYR A 161 -24.85 0.35 10.61
N TYR A 162 -25.94 1.09 10.85
CA TYR A 162 -27.27 0.72 10.38
C TYR A 162 -27.49 1.33 8.99
N SER A 163 -27.58 0.48 7.97
CA SER A 163 -27.77 0.88 6.57
C SER A 163 -29.07 0.28 6.06
N THR A 164 -30.09 1.12 5.81
CA THR A 164 -31.38 0.70 5.19
C THR A 164 -31.87 -0.68 5.65
N GLU A 165 -32.09 -0.80 6.97
CA GLU A 165 -32.60 -2.00 7.67
C GLU A 165 -31.64 -3.20 7.79
N ARG A 166 -30.36 -3.04 7.42
CA ARG A 166 -29.33 -4.07 7.65
C ARG A 166 -28.17 -3.50 8.48
N ILE A 167 -27.69 -4.33 9.40
CA ILE A 167 -26.43 -4.08 10.10
C ILE A 167 -25.31 -4.43 9.13
N GLU A 168 -24.52 -3.44 8.75
CA GLU A 168 -23.34 -3.64 7.91
C GLU A 168 -22.08 -3.40 8.76
N ALA A 169 -21.05 -4.21 8.51
CA ALA A 169 -19.71 -3.92 9.03
C ALA A 169 -19.17 -2.68 8.33
N THR A 170 -18.43 -1.87 9.07
CA THR A 170 -17.68 -0.76 8.47
C THR A 170 -16.67 -1.35 7.50
N ARG A 171 -16.70 -0.86 6.26
CA ARG A 171 -15.80 -1.28 5.19
C ARG A 171 -14.70 -0.23 5.03
N LEU A 172 -13.50 -0.69 4.71
CA LEU A 172 -12.40 0.15 4.23
C LEU A 172 -12.68 0.66 2.80
#